data_AF-A0AAF3J9C9-F1
#
_entry.id   AF-A0AAF3J9C9-F1
#
_cell.length_a   1.000
_cell.length_b   1.000
_cell.length_c   1.000
_cell.angle_alpha   90.00
_cell.angle_beta   90.00
_cell.angle_gamma   90.00
#
_symmetry.space_group_name_H-M   'P 1'
#
loop_
_entity.id
_entity.type
_entity.pdbx_description
1 polymer ?
#
loop_
_entity_poly.entity_id
_entity_poly.type
_entity_poly.pdbx_seq_one_letter_code
_entity_poly.pdbx_strand_id
1 'polypeptide(L)'
;MLVMRADCRLYYYEPIWTYTFSNTTACGVIGWYYDFLKSMTTIIIIVILDLFTFTKCRIHGAHLIAQLSDEKSRARKRDEINFVTQASLQGFIFILELVTYFVVSSLVDARAAKFAFTTLAWILVHALDGVIAIYFNKEFSRLIRRRHISASTQNQLTASQSGQRSEQSTKANTNKKNVYSTS
;
A
#
# COMPACT_ATOMS: atom_id res chain seq x y z
N MET A 1 -2.73 -29.12 -11.46
CA MET A 1 -3.90 -29.87 -11.97
C MET A 1 -3.77 -31.31 -11.49
N LEU A 2 -4.27 -31.60 -10.28
CA LEU A 2 -4.40 -32.97 -9.79
C LEU A 2 -5.82 -33.14 -9.24
N VAL A 3 -6.43 -34.21 -9.73
CA VAL A 3 -7.81 -34.63 -9.60
C VAL A 3 -8.13 -34.91 -8.13
N MET A 4 -9.01 -34.10 -7.54
CA MET A 4 -9.70 -34.38 -6.27
C MET A 4 -10.67 -35.55 -6.51
N ARG A 5 -10.21 -36.77 -6.26
CA ARG A 5 -11.06 -37.96 -6.24
C ARG A 5 -11.72 -38.08 -4.85
N ALA A 6 -12.61 -37.15 -4.53
CA ALA A 6 -13.65 -37.21 -3.49
C ALA A 6 -14.44 -35.89 -3.54
N ASP A 7 -15.77 -35.94 -3.46
CA ASP A 7 -16.70 -34.81 -3.54
C ASP A 7 -16.56 -33.78 -2.40
N CYS A 8 -15.39 -33.16 -2.22
CA CYS A 8 -15.17 -32.06 -1.30
C CYS A 8 -15.67 -30.74 -1.92
N ARG A 9 -16.99 -30.52 -1.91
CA ARG A 9 -17.57 -29.23 -2.32
C ARG A 9 -17.24 -28.14 -1.30
N LEU A 10 -16.88 -26.96 -1.81
CA LEU A 10 -16.74 -25.72 -1.02
C LEU A 10 -18.13 -25.10 -0.85
N TYR A 11 -18.55 -24.82 0.38
CA TYR A 11 -19.83 -24.16 0.68
C TYR A 11 -19.64 -23.04 1.71
N TYR A 12 -20.52 -22.04 1.68
CA TYR A 12 -20.51 -20.96 2.66
C TYR A 12 -21.12 -21.48 3.97
N TYR A 13 -20.38 -21.33 5.07
CA TYR A 13 -20.78 -21.78 6.39
C TYR A 13 -21.03 -20.57 7.31
N GLU A 14 -22.31 -20.24 7.48
CA GLU A 14 -22.76 -19.07 8.24
C GLU A 14 -22.27 -19.00 9.70
N PRO A 15 -22.13 -20.08 10.48
CA PRO A 15 -21.79 -19.96 11.90
C PRO A 15 -20.43 -19.31 12.20
N ILE A 16 -19.50 -19.35 11.24
CA ILE A 16 -18.15 -18.77 11.34
C ILE A 16 -17.84 -17.81 10.18
N TRP A 17 -18.84 -17.45 9.38
CA TRP A 17 -18.73 -16.54 8.22
C TRP A 17 -17.57 -16.88 7.28
N THR A 18 -17.38 -18.16 6.97
CA THR A 18 -16.29 -18.59 6.08
C THR A 18 -16.74 -19.65 5.10
N TYR A 19 -15.98 -19.79 4.02
CA TYR A 19 -16.14 -20.91 3.09
C TYR A 19 -15.41 -22.13 3.65
N THR A 20 -16.10 -23.26 3.76
CA THR A 20 -15.52 -24.50 4.26
C THR A 20 -15.81 -25.67 3.32
N PHE A 21 -15.01 -26.73 3.40
CA PHE A 21 -15.21 -27.96 2.64
C PHE A 21 -16.25 -28.86 3.30
N SER A 22 -16.93 -29.71 2.50
CA SER A 22 -17.92 -30.69 2.96
C SER A 22 -17.45 -31.45 4.22
N ASN A 23 -18.37 -31.65 5.16
CA ASN A 23 -18.11 -32.06 6.55
C ASN A 23 -17.80 -33.57 6.69
N THR A 24 -16.82 -34.07 5.93
CA THR A 24 -16.23 -35.39 6.14
C THR A 24 -14.82 -35.23 6.72
N THR A 25 -14.45 -36.10 7.65
CA THR A 25 -13.13 -36.07 8.32
C THR A 25 -11.98 -36.11 7.32
N ALA A 26 -12.17 -36.79 6.17
CA ALA A 26 -11.22 -36.83 5.08
C ALA A 26 -11.08 -35.49 4.34
N CYS A 27 -12.19 -34.81 3.99
CA CYS A 27 -12.14 -33.51 3.30
C CYS A 27 -11.58 -32.38 4.17
N GLY A 28 -11.86 -32.39 5.47
CA GLY A 28 -11.32 -31.40 6.41
C GLY A 28 -9.81 -31.52 6.59
N VAL A 29 -9.29 -32.74 6.74
CA VAL A 29 -7.84 -32.98 6.87
C VAL A 29 -7.11 -32.68 5.55
N ILE A 30 -7.65 -33.10 4.41
CA ILE A 30 -7.06 -32.81 3.10
C ILE A 30 -7.05 -31.29 2.85
N GLY A 31 -8.16 -30.60 3.09
CA GLY A 31 -8.25 -29.15 2.89
C GLY A 31 -7.27 -28.38 3.77
N TRP A 32 -7.22 -28.69 5.07
CA TRP A 32 -6.33 -28.00 6.00
C TRP A 32 -4.86 -28.33 5.74
N TYR A 33 -4.53 -29.58 5.45
CA TYR A 33 -3.15 -29.99 5.12
C TYR A 33 -2.68 -29.37 3.81
N TYR A 34 -3.53 -29.33 2.78
CA TYR A 34 -3.17 -28.75 1.49
C TYR A 34 -3.02 -27.22 1.59
N ASP A 35 -3.91 -26.55 2.32
CA ASP A 35 -3.88 -25.10 2.48
C ASP A 35 -2.71 -24.65 3.36
N PHE A 36 -2.44 -25.36 4.46
CA PHE A 36 -1.29 -25.11 5.32
C PHE A 36 0.04 -25.40 4.61
N LEU A 37 0.19 -26.58 3.98
CA LEU A 37 1.43 -26.98 3.32
C LEU A 37 1.74 -26.06 2.13
N LYS A 38 0.72 -25.67 1.35
CA LYS A 38 0.88 -24.72 0.24
C LYS A 38 1.28 -23.36 0.77
N SER A 39 0.60 -22.84 1.78
CA SER A 39 0.90 -21.53 2.38
C SER A 39 2.31 -21.48 2.97
N MET A 40 2.72 -22.51 3.72
CA MET A 40 4.07 -22.62 4.26
C MET A 40 5.14 -22.70 3.17
N THR A 41 4.89 -23.49 2.12
CA THR A 41 5.81 -23.59 0.98
C THR A 41 5.98 -22.24 0.29
N THR A 42 4.89 -21.53 0.03
CA THR A 42 4.93 -20.19 -0.56
C THR A 42 5.70 -19.21 0.31
N ILE A 43 5.47 -19.19 1.63
CA ILE A 43 6.19 -18.30 2.56
C ILE A 43 7.69 -18.61 2.54
N ILE A 44 8.09 -19.88 2.59
CA ILE A 44 9.51 -20.28 2.56
C ILE A 44 10.19 -19.80 1.28
N ILE A 45 9.53 -19.97 0.12
CA ILE A 45 10.06 -19.50 -1.16
C ILE A 45 10.23 -17.97 -1.15
N ILE A 46 9.23 -17.23 -0.67
CA ILE A 46 9.29 -15.76 -0.57
C ILE A 46 10.46 -15.34 0.33
N VAL A 47 10.61 -15.95 1.51
CA VAL A 47 11.73 -15.66 2.43
C VAL A 47 13.09 -15.91 1.77
N ILE A 48 13.25 -17.02 1.06
CA ILE A 48 14.51 -17.33 0.36
C ILE A 48 14.80 -16.29 -0.73
N LEU A 49 13.79 -15.93 -1.53
CA LEU A 49 13.92 -14.93 -2.59
C LEU A 49 14.25 -13.55 -2.01
N ASP A 50 13.62 -13.16 -0.91
CA ASP A 50 13.87 -11.88 -0.24
C ASP A 50 15.28 -11.82 0.33
N LEU A 51 15.76 -12.87 1.00
CA LEU A 51 17.12 -12.93 1.53
C LEU A 51 18.18 -12.89 0.42
N PHE A 52 17.98 -13.65 -0.65
CA PHE A 52 18.90 -13.66 -1.80
C PHE A 52 18.93 -12.29 -2.47
N THR A 53 17.76 -11.72 -2.72
CA THR A 53 17.59 -10.43 -3.38
C THR A 53 18.17 -9.32 -2.54
N PHE A 54 17.89 -9.28 -1.23
CA PHE A 54 18.46 -8.31 -0.30
C PHE A 54 19.99 -8.37 -0.28
N THR A 55 20.56 -9.58 -0.17
CA THR A 55 22.01 -9.78 -0.11
C THR A 55 22.69 -9.36 -1.42
N LYS A 56 22.15 -9.80 -2.57
CA LYS A 56 22.66 -9.38 -3.90
C LYS A 56 22.52 -7.88 -4.11
N CYS A 57 21.38 -7.29 -3.76
CA CYS A 57 21.12 -5.88 -3.98
C CYS A 57 22.03 -4.99 -3.12
N ARG A 58 22.24 -5.34 -1.84
CA ARG A 58 23.14 -4.61 -0.92
C ARG A 58 24.61 -4.74 -1.31
N ILE A 59 25.08 -5.96 -1.59
CA ILE A 59 26.51 -6.21 -1.82
C ILE A 59 26.90 -5.86 -3.26
N HIS A 60 26.22 -6.46 -4.27
CA HIS A 60 26.57 -6.22 -5.67
C HIS A 60 26.09 -4.86 -6.17
N GLY A 61 24.92 -4.40 -5.72
CA GLY A 61 24.36 -3.12 -6.17
C GLY A 61 25.21 -1.93 -5.74
N ALA A 62 25.66 -1.90 -4.48
CA ALA A 62 26.52 -0.82 -3.98
C ALA A 62 27.88 -0.80 -4.68
N HIS A 63 28.50 -1.97 -4.86
CA HIS A 63 29.78 -2.09 -5.56
C HIS A 63 29.67 -1.65 -7.02
N LEU A 64 28.62 -2.09 -7.73
CA LEU A 64 28.40 -1.74 -9.13
C LEU A 64 28.14 -0.24 -9.33
N ILE A 65 27.36 0.41 -8.46
CA ILE A 65 27.14 1.86 -8.51
C ILE A 65 28.46 2.61 -8.32
N ALA A 66 29.32 2.17 -7.40
CA ALA A 66 30.59 2.83 -7.12
C ALA A 66 31.53 2.82 -8.34
N GLN A 67 31.52 1.73 -9.13
CA GLN A 67 32.36 1.57 -10.32
C GLN A 67 31.89 2.32 -11.56
N LEU A 68 30.65 2.80 -11.60
CA LEU A 68 30.15 3.59 -12.73
C LEU A 68 30.76 4.99 -12.71
N SER A 69 31.30 5.42 -13.85
CA SER A 69 31.86 6.77 -14.06
C SER A 69 30.81 7.79 -14.53
N ASP A 70 29.73 7.33 -15.18
CA ASP A 70 28.67 8.18 -15.71
C ASP A 70 27.50 8.36 -14.71
N GLU A 71 27.14 9.62 -14.45
CA GLU A 71 26.06 9.99 -13.53
C GLU A 71 24.68 9.50 -14.00
N LYS A 72 24.42 9.48 -15.31
CA LYS A 72 23.14 9.01 -15.85
C LYS A 72 22.98 7.49 -15.65
N SER A 73 24.05 6.74 -15.86
CA SER A 73 24.12 5.30 -15.61
C SER A 73 23.97 4.98 -14.11
N ARG A 74 24.60 5.78 -13.23
CA ARG A 74 24.45 5.68 -11.76
C ARG A 74 23.00 5.91 -11.32
N ALA A 75 22.34 6.94 -11.84
CA ALA A 75 20.94 7.24 -11.52
C ALA A 75 20.03 6.08 -11.92
N ARG A 76 20.16 5.57 -13.17
CA ARG A 76 19.37 4.43 -13.64
C ARG A 76 19.58 3.17 -12.79
N LYS A 77 20.82 2.86 -12.42
CA LYS A 77 21.11 1.70 -11.54
C LYS A 77 20.57 1.87 -10.13
N ARG A 78 20.61 3.08 -9.57
CA ARG A 78 19.95 3.37 -8.28
C ARG A 78 18.45 3.14 -8.35
N ASP A 79 17.80 3.51 -9.45
CA ASP A 79 16.37 3.27 -9.63
C ASP A 79 16.04 1.77 -9.75
N GLU A 80 16.87 0.98 -10.46
CA GLU A 80 16.75 -0.49 -10.50
C GLU A 80 16.89 -1.11 -9.10
N ILE A 81 17.87 -0.65 -8.31
CA ILE A 81 18.09 -1.12 -6.93
C ILE A 81 16.94 -0.70 -6.00
N ASN A 82 16.40 0.50 -6.17
CA ASN A 82 15.25 0.97 -5.42
C ASN A 82 14.00 0.14 -5.75
N PHE A 83 13.78 -0.22 -7.01
CA PHE A 83 12.69 -1.10 -7.42
C PHE A 83 12.80 -2.49 -6.79
N VAL A 84 14.01 -3.06 -6.80
CA VAL A 84 14.28 -4.34 -6.14
C VAL A 84 14.06 -4.25 -4.63
N THR A 85 14.52 -3.17 -3.99
CA THR A 85 14.32 -2.93 -2.56
C THR A 85 12.85 -2.76 -2.21
N GLN A 86 12.09 -2.05 -3.04
CA GLN A 86 10.64 -1.91 -2.93
C GLN A 86 9.96 -3.28 -2.93
N ALA A 87 10.28 -4.12 -3.93
CA ALA A 87 9.69 -5.46 -4.05
C ALA A 87 10.02 -6.35 -2.84
N SER A 88 11.26 -6.30 -2.34
CA SER A 88 11.64 -7.05 -1.14
C SER A 88 10.95 -6.55 0.14
N LEU A 89 10.78 -5.23 0.29
CA LEU A 89 10.08 -4.68 1.46
C LEU A 89 8.58 -5.02 1.43
N GLN A 90 7.98 -5.02 0.23
CA GLN A 90 6.60 -5.45 0.02
C GLN A 90 6.41 -6.94 0.37
N GLY A 91 7.35 -7.81 -0.05
CA GLY A 91 7.37 -9.22 0.34
C GLY A 91 7.44 -9.42 1.85
N PHE A 92 8.31 -8.67 2.53
CA PHE A 92 8.44 -8.72 3.99
C PHE A 92 7.17 -8.30 4.74
N ILE A 93 6.49 -7.24 4.28
CA ILE A 93 5.23 -6.78 4.90
C ILE A 93 4.13 -7.83 4.73
N PHE A 94 4.05 -8.47 3.57
CA PHE A 94 3.10 -9.56 3.33
C PHE A 94 3.35 -10.76 4.27
N ILE A 95 4.61 -11.10 4.56
CA ILE A 95 4.94 -12.13 5.56
C ILE A 95 4.51 -11.71 6.97
N LEU A 96 4.75 -10.46 7.37
CA LEU A 96 4.33 -9.94 8.67
C LEU A 96 2.81 -10.00 8.84
N GLU A 97 2.06 -9.74 7.77
CA GLU A 97 0.61 -9.88 7.77
C GLU A 97 0.17 -11.33 7.98
N LEU A 98 0.77 -12.28 7.26
CA LEU A 98 0.47 -13.71 7.43
C LEU A 98 0.72 -14.17 8.87
N VAL A 99 1.86 -13.78 9.45
CA VAL A 99 2.17 -14.07 10.86
C VAL A 99 1.12 -13.43 11.78
N THR A 100 0.78 -12.17 11.55
CA THR A 100 -0.22 -11.44 12.33
C THR A 100 -1.59 -12.11 12.24
N TYR A 101 -1.99 -12.57 11.06
CA TYR A 101 -3.24 -13.30 10.84
C TYR A 101 -3.30 -14.58 11.67
N PHE A 102 -2.21 -15.38 11.67
CA PHE A 102 -2.13 -16.60 12.48
C PHE A 102 -2.18 -16.29 13.99
N VAL A 103 -1.52 -15.23 14.44
CA VAL A 103 -1.54 -14.78 15.85
C VAL A 103 -2.91 -14.27 16.28
N VAL A 104 -3.57 -13.43 15.46
CA VAL A 104 -4.92 -12.95 15.73
C VAL A 104 -5.92 -14.11 15.74
N SER A 105 -5.71 -15.10 14.87
CA SER A 105 -6.53 -16.31 14.85
C SER A 105 -6.42 -17.11 16.15
N SER A 106 -5.25 -17.12 16.81
CA SER A 106 -5.02 -17.86 18.06
C SER A 106 -5.36 -17.09 19.34
N LEU A 107 -5.26 -15.75 19.33
CA LEU A 107 -5.47 -14.90 20.52
C LEU A 107 -6.90 -14.41 20.69
N VAL A 108 -7.69 -14.34 19.60
CA VAL A 108 -9.02 -13.72 19.62
C VAL A 108 -10.09 -14.79 19.42
N ASP A 109 -10.83 -15.14 20.47
CA ASP A 109 -11.98 -16.05 20.38
C ASP A 109 -13.26 -15.34 19.91
N ALA A 110 -13.35 -14.02 20.11
CA ALA A 110 -14.49 -13.22 19.69
C ALA A 110 -14.52 -13.04 18.16
N ARG A 111 -15.49 -13.69 17.51
CA ARG A 111 -15.64 -13.76 16.04
C ARG A 111 -15.67 -12.38 15.36
N ALA A 112 -16.42 -11.43 15.94
CA ALA A 112 -16.53 -10.06 15.42
C ALA A 112 -15.20 -9.29 15.56
N ALA A 113 -14.48 -9.47 16.67
CA ALA A 113 -13.18 -8.85 16.87
C ALA A 113 -12.15 -9.44 15.91
N LYS A 114 -12.13 -10.77 15.71
CA LYS A 114 -11.27 -11.45 14.75
C LYS A 114 -11.48 -10.89 13.34
N PHE A 115 -12.75 -10.80 12.90
CA PHE A 115 -13.10 -10.22 11.60
C PHE A 115 -12.66 -8.75 11.46
N ALA A 116 -12.87 -7.93 12.49
CA ALA A 116 -12.46 -6.53 12.46
C ALA A 116 -10.93 -6.38 12.39
N PHE A 117 -10.18 -7.13 13.20
CA PHE A 117 -8.71 -7.06 13.22
C PHE A 117 -8.08 -7.56 11.92
N THR A 118 -8.58 -8.67 11.36
CA THR A 118 -8.04 -9.18 10.09
C THR A 118 -8.34 -8.23 8.93
N THR A 119 -9.55 -7.67 8.88
CA THR A 119 -9.93 -6.71 7.84
C THR A 119 -9.12 -5.41 7.96
N LEU A 120 -8.93 -4.90 9.19
CA LEU A 120 -8.11 -3.70 9.40
C LEU A 120 -6.64 -3.95 9.06
N ALA A 121 -6.08 -5.09 9.45
CA ALA A 121 -4.72 -5.47 9.08
C ALA A 121 -4.54 -5.54 7.56
N TRP A 122 -5.49 -6.14 6.86
CA TRP A 122 -5.51 -6.23 5.39
C TRP A 122 -5.53 -4.87 4.70
N ILE A 123 -6.41 -3.97 5.16
CA ILE A 123 -6.49 -2.61 4.63
C ILE A 123 -5.18 -1.85 4.89
N LEU A 124 -4.58 -2.01 6.07
CA LEU A 124 -3.33 -1.36 6.44
C LEU A 124 -2.15 -1.85 5.61
N VAL A 125 -2.03 -3.16 5.34
CA VAL A 125 -0.99 -3.67 4.44
C VAL A 125 -1.12 -3.07 3.05
N HIS A 126 -2.32 -3.08 2.47
CA HIS A 126 -2.49 -2.52 1.12
C HIS A 126 -2.24 -1.02 1.06
N ALA A 127 -2.57 -0.29 2.14
CA ALA A 127 -2.22 1.12 2.27
C ALA A 127 -0.70 1.31 2.33
N LEU A 128 0.01 0.50 3.12
CA LEU A 128 1.47 0.53 3.23
C LEU A 128 2.18 0.18 1.92
N ASP A 129 1.68 -0.80 1.17
CA ASP A 129 2.17 -1.14 -0.16
C ASP A 129 2.16 0.08 -1.10
N GLY A 130 1.05 0.84 -1.09
CA GLY A 130 0.94 2.08 -1.85
C GLY A 130 1.94 3.15 -1.41
N VAL A 131 2.14 3.31 -0.10
CA VAL A 131 3.11 4.27 0.46
C VAL A 131 4.54 3.90 0.06
N ILE A 132 4.90 2.63 0.14
CA ILE A 132 6.23 2.13 -0.20
C ILE A 132 6.50 2.32 -1.70
N ALA A 133 5.53 2.03 -2.56
CA ALA A 133 5.64 2.29 -3.98
C ALA A 133 5.87 3.78 -4.31
N ILE A 134 5.19 4.69 -3.61
CA ILE A 134 5.37 6.14 -3.79
C ILE A 134 6.76 6.58 -3.30
N TYR A 135 7.23 6.05 -2.17
CA TYR A 135 8.51 6.41 -1.58
C TYR A 135 9.70 6.00 -2.46
N PHE A 136 9.71 4.77 -2.96
CA PHE A 136 10.83 4.25 -3.75
C PHE A 136 10.81 4.74 -5.21
N ASN A 137 9.67 5.22 -5.71
CA ASN A 137 9.56 5.73 -7.07
C ASN A 137 9.53 7.27 -7.11
N LYS A 138 10.70 7.86 -7.37
CA LYS A 138 10.89 9.33 -7.48
C LYS A 138 10.03 9.96 -8.57
N GLU A 139 9.69 9.24 -9.64
CA GLU A 139 8.76 9.72 -10.67
C GLU A 139 7.37 9.94 -10.09
N PHE A 140 6.81 8.96 -9.36
CA PHE A 140 5.49 9.10 -8.72
C PHE A 140 5.49 10.19 -7.66
N SER A 141 6.50 10.22 -6.80
CA SER A 141 6.67 11.29 -5.81
C SER A 141 6.78 12.67 -6.46
N ARG A 142 7.44 12.78 -7.62
CA ARG A 142 7.54 14.02 -8.40
C ARG A 142 6.20 14.43 -9.01
N LEU A 143 5.43 13.48 -9.54
CA LEU A 143 4.09 13.73 -10.10
C LEU A 143 3.10 14.18 -9.02
N ILE A 144 3.11 13.53 -7.86
CA ILE A 144 2.30 13.92 -6.70
C ILE A 144 2.69 15.32 -6.23
N ARG A 145 4.00 15.60 -6.08
CA ARG A 145 4.51 16.92 -5.71
C ARG A 145 4.11 18.01 -6.71
N ARG A 146 4.20 17.72 -8.02
CA ARG A 146 3.76 18.65 -9.09
C ARG A 146 2.26 18.94 -9.01
N ARG A 147 1.43 17.92 -8.82
CA ARG A 147 -0.02 18.10 -8.61
C ARG A 147 -0.32 18.94 -7.36
N HIS A 148 0.37 18.67 -6.25
CA HIS A 148 0.16 19.42 -5.02
C HIS A 148 0.57 20.89 -5.18
N ILE A 149 1.71 21.17 -5.83
CA ILE A 149 2.15 22.53 -6.13
C ILE A 149 1.14 23.25 -7.03
N SER A 150 0.69 22.63 -8.14
CA SER A 150 -0.35 23.20 -9.00
C SER A 150 -1.65 23.50 -8.25
N ALA A 151 -2.11 22.60 -7.38
CA ALA A 151 -3.31 22.80 -6.58
C ALA A 151 -3.15 23.95 -5.56
N SER A 152 -1.98 24.06 -4.91
CA SER A 152 -1.68 25.17 -4.00
C SER A 152 -1.57 26.52 -4.72
N THR A 153 -0.96 26.55 -5.91
CA THR A 153 -0.84 27.77 -6.73
C THR A 153 -2.21 28.24 -7.20
N GLN A 154 -3.09 27.32 -7.60
CA GLN A 154 -4.44 27.65 -8.03
C GLN A 154 -5.31 28.15 -6.87
N ASN A 155 -5.17 27.58 -5.68
CA ASN A 155 -5.82 28.07 -4.45
C ASN A 155 -5.30 29.45 -4.00
N GLN A 156 -4.03 29.78 -4.22
CA GLN A 156 -3.49 31.12 -3.96
C GLN A 156 -3.98 32.16 -4.98
N LEU A 157 -4.07 31.80 -6.26
CA LEU A 157 -4.59 32.70 -7.29
C LEU A 157 -6.07 33.04 -7.09
N THR A 158 -6.89 32.07 -6.68
CA THR A 158 -8.31 32.30 -6.36
C THR A 158 -8.51 33.08 -5.06
N ALA A 159 -7.65 32.89 -4.05
CA ALA A 159 -7.66 33.69 -2.82
C ALA A 159 -7.23 35.16 -3.05
N SER A 160 -6.23 35.40 -3.89
CA SER A 160 -5.81 36.76 -4.24
C SER A 160 -6.86 37.52 -5.07
N GLN A 161 -7.56 36.83 -5.99
CA GLN A 161 -8.66 37.44 -6.75
C GLN A 161 -9.89 37.76 -5.88
N SER A 162 -10.21 36.93 -4.87
CA SER A 162 -11.30 37.22 -3.93
C SER A 162 -10.97 38.36 -2.98
N GLY A 163 -9.70 38.49 -2.57
CA GLY A 163 -9.19 39.64 -1.80
C GLY A 163 -9.21 40.97 -2.58
N GLN A 164 -8.80 40.96 -3.85
CA GLN A 164 -8.87 42.19 -4.67
C GLN A 164 -10.30 42.63 -4.96
N ARG A 165 -11.23 41.68 -5.16
CA ARG A 165 -12.64 41.98 -5.43
C ARG A 165 -13.37 42.56 -4.20
N SER A 166 -13.01 42.13 -3.00
CA SER A 166 -13.58 42.66 -1.75
C SER A 166 -13.02 44.05 -1.40
N GLU A 167 -11.73 44.30 -1.64
CA GLU A 167 -11.14 45.64 -1.49
C GLU A 167 -11.74 46.66 -2.48
N GLN A 168 -11.95 46.26 -3.73
CA GLN A 168 -12.50 47.14 -4.76
C GLN A 168 -13.98 47.48 -4.51
N SER A 169 -14.76 46.50 -4.01
CA SER A 169 -16.15 46.71 -3.59
C SER A 169 -16.23 47.63 -2.36
N THR A 170 -15.30 47.50 -1.41
CA THR A 170 -15.23 48.37 -0.22
C THR A 170 -14.87 49.80 -0.60
N LYS A 171 -13.87 50.01 -1.47
CA LYS A 171 -13.49 51.35 -1.96
C LYS A 171 -14.61 52.01 -2.76
N ALA A 172 -15.34 51.26 -3.58
CA ALA A 172 -16.49 51.76 -4.32
C ALA A 172 -17.64 52.21 -3.39
N ASN A 173 -17.89 51.45 -2.32
CA ASN A 173 -18.95 51.78 -1.36
C ASN A 173 -18.59 52.99 -0.48
N THR A 174 -17.32 53.14 -0.09
CA THR A 174 -16.83 54.31 0.65
C THR A 174 -16.91 55.58 -0.20
N ASN A 175 -16.55 55.50 -1.48
CA ASN A 175 -16.65 56.64 -2.39
C ASN A 175 -18.12 57.05 -2.60
N LYS A 176 -19.03 56.08 -2.71
CA LYS A 176 -20.47 56.35 -2.81
C LYS A 176 -21.02 57.05 -1.55
N LYS A 177 -20.61 56.64 -0.35
CA LYS A 177 -21.02 57.30 0.90
C LYS A 177 -20.49 58.74 1.01
N ASN A 178 -19.28 59.01 0.55
CA ASN A 178 -18.71 60.36 0.58
C ASN A 178 -19.43 61.33 -0.37
N VAL A 179 -20.00 60.84 -1.48
CA VAL A 179 -20.76 61.66 -2.44
C VAL A 179 -22.14 62.07 -1.90
N TYR A 180 -22.75 61.28 -1.01
CA TYR A 180 -24.06 61.61 -0.41
C TYR A 180 -23.98 62.46 0.87
N SER A 181 -22.79 62.64 1.47
CA SER A 181 -22.60 63.49 2.66
C SER A 181 -22.17 64.93 2.33
N THR A 182 -22.04 65.29 1.05
CA THR A 182 -21.67 66.63 0.57
C THR A 182 -22.81 67.36 -0.13
N SER A 183 -24.06 66.90 0.03
CA SER A 183 -25.30 67.62 -0.31
C SER A 183 -26.08 67.92 0.95
#